data_AF-A0AAD9VFS9-F1
#
_entry.id   AF-A0AAD9VFS9-F1
#
_cell.length_a   1.000
_cell.length_b   1.000
_cell.length_c   1.000
_cell.angle_alpha   90.00
_cell.angle_beta   90.00
_cell.angle_gamma   90.00
#
_symmetry.space_group_name_H-M   'P 1'
#
loop_
_entity.id
_entity.type
_entity.pdbx_description
1 polymer ?
#
loop_
_entity_poly.entity_id
_entity_poly.type
_entity_poly.pdbx_seq_one_letter_code
_entity_poly.pdbx_strand_id
1 'polypeptide(L)'
;MAFKEQCLYWHNYFRTLHQVPPVTWSMDLQKEAEEWVKYLAENNKFQHSRHNPGNLYLQGQIPKEYCSDAIWWFHWEEKNYDYSNPRYSRSTGHFSQVVWRNSKEIGAAWALRKDGKLVVSIKYKPGGNYVGYFANNVFRPTARVLSGLDWKVQPPKFTLCPEDAVETPSSAAPVPAKVASCFQVQLLNTFLVIMGLIL
;
A
#
# COMPACT_ATOMS: atom_id res chain seq x y z
N MET A 1 -8.10 9.12 13.86
CA MET A 1 -9.12 9.25 12.79
C MET A 1 -10.17 8.16 12.93
N ALA A 2 -11.40 8.35 12.46
CA ALA A 2 -12.38 7.26 12.41
C ALA A 2 -11.92 6.16 11.43
N PHE A 3 -12.31 4.89 11.62
CA PHE A 3 -11.81 3.76 10.83
C PHE A 3 -11.93 3.96 9.31
N LYS A 4 -13.10 4.40 8.83
CA LYS A 4 -13.33 4.73 7.41
C LYS A 4 -12.38 5.82 6.91
N GLU A 5 -12.15 6.85 7.71
CA GLU A 5 -11.26 7.97 7.37
C GLU A 5 -9.81 7.51 7.30
N GLN A 6 -9.37 6.67 8.25
CA GLN A 6 -8.04 6.04 8.20
C GLN A 6 -7.84 5.32 6.86
N CYS A 7 -8.84 4.52 6.45
CA CYS A 7 -8.75 3.76 5.20
C CYS A 7 -8.64 4.67 3.98
N LEU A 8 -9.57 5.61 3.82
CA LEU A 8 -9.58 6.52 2.67
C LEU A 8 -8.33 7.40 2.63
N TYR A 9 -7.91 7.94 3.78
CA TYR A 9 -6.78 8.83 3.87
C TYR A 9 -5.51 8.13 3.42
N TRP A 10 -5.17 6.98 3.99
CA TRP A 10 -3.91 6.29 3.67
C TRP A 10 -3.92 5.66 2.28
N HIS A 11 -5.05 5.10 1.80
CA HIS A 11 -5.14 4.69 0.40
C HIS A 11 -4.88 5.85 -0.53
N ASN A 12 -5.59 6.97 -0.36
CA ASN A 12 -5.50 8.09 -1.27
C ASN A 12 -4.16 8.82 -1.17
N TYR A 13 -3.53 8.81 0.01
CA TYR A 13 -2.15 9.28 0.18
C TYR A 13 -1.18 8.50 -0.73
N PHE A 14 -1.11 7.17 -0.60
CA PHE A 14 -0.21 6.36 -1.43
C PHE A 14 -0.60 6.42 -2.91
N ARG A 15 -1.89 6.32 -3.23
CA ARG A 15 -2.37 6.43 -4.62
C ARG A 15 -1.94 7.72 -5.30
N THR A 16 -1.94 8.83 -4.55
CA THR A 16 -1.46 10.12 -5.04
C THR A 16 0.04 10.07 -5.36
N LEU A 17 0.87 9.49 -4.48
CA LEU A 17 2.31 9.29 -4.75
C LEU A 17 2.53 8.51 -6.05
N HIS A 18 1.70 7.49 -6.28
CA HIS A 18 1.75 6.61 -7.46
C HIS A 18 0.98 7.16 -8.66
N GLN A 19 0.54 8.43 -8.64
CA GLN A 19 -0.10 9.09 -9.79
C GLN A 19 -1.37 8.38 -10.29
N VAL A 20 -2.10 7.73 -9.38
CA VAL A 20 -3.38 7.08 -9.71
C VAL A 20 -4.54 7.81 -9.04
N PRO A 21 -5.74 7.82 -9.66
CA PRO A 21 -6.90 8.52 -9.09
C PRO A 21 -7.26 8.01 -7.69
N PRO A 22 -7.79 8.86 -6.80
CA PRO A 22 -8.24 8.44 -5.48
C PRO A 22 -9.39 7.43 -5.59
N VAL A 23 -9.54 6.61 -4.56
CA VAL A 23 -10.71 5.76 -4.35
C VAL A 23 -11.74 6.46 -3.46
N THR A 24 -13.01 6.13 -3.65
CA THR A 24 -14.13 6.53 -2.79
C THR A 24 -14.58 5.36 -1.92
N TRP A 25 -15.45 5.65 -0.94
CA TRP A 25 -16.01 4.62 -0.07
C TRP A 25 -17.31 4.06 -0.63
N SER A 26 -17.46 2.74 -0.60
CA SER A 26 -18.68 2.03 -0.97
C SER A 26 -19.26 1.30 0.23
N MET A 27 -20.52 1.56 0.54
CA MET A 27 -21.24 0.88 1.62
C MET A 27 -21.46 -0.61 1.31
N ASP A 28 -21.64 -0.96 0.04
CA ASP A 28 -21.79 -2.36 -0.38
C ASP A 28 -20.49 -3.15 -0.15
N LEU A 29 -19.35 -2.55 -0.49
CA LEU A 29 -18.04 -3.16 -0.22
C LEU A 29 -17.71 -3.24 1.28
N GLN A 30 -18.17 -2.26 2.07
CA GLN A 30 -18.05 -2.32 3.53
C GLN A 30 -18.85 -3.51 4.06
N LYS A 31 -20.10 -3.69 3.62
CA LYS A 31 -20.92 -4.82 4.03
C LYS A 31 -20.27 -6.16 3.67
N GLU A 32 -19.72 -6.28 2.46
CA GLU A 32 -18.95 -7.47 2.06
C GLU A 32 -17.73 -7.70 2.99
N ALA A 33 -17.03 -6.63 3.36
CA ALA A 33 -15.91 -6.73 4.28
C ALA A 33 -16.36 -7.17 5.69
N GLU A 34 -17.48 -6.63 6.20
CA GLU A 34 -18.07 -6.94 7.51
C GLU A 34 -18.45 -8.42 7.60
N GLU A 35 -19.17 -8.93 6.59
CA GLU A 35 -19.52 -10.34 6.50
C GLU A 35 -18.27 -11.23 6.54
N TRP A 36 -17.21 -10.82 5.85
CA TRP A 36 -15.98 -11.60 5.78
C TRP A 36 -15.19 -11.59 7.10
N VAL A 37 -14.95 -10.43 7.71
CA VAL A 37 -14.20 -10.36 8.98
C VAL A 37 -14.95 -11.03 10.11
N LYS A 38 -16.30 -10.99 10.10
CA LYS A 38 -17.13 -11.75 11.03
C LYS A 38 -16.90 -13.26 10.89
N TYR A 39 -16.98 -13.78 9.67
CA TYR A 39 -16.69 -15.20 9.41
C TYR A 39 -15.28 -15.59 9.86
N LEU A 40 -14.26 -14.79 9.56
CA LEU A 40 -12.88 -15.04 9.98
C LEU A 40 -12.73 -15.04 11.50
N ALA A 41 -13.39 -14.10 12.18
CA ALA A 41 -13.38 -13.98 13.64
C ALA A 41 -14.03 -15.16 14.35
N GLU A 42 -15.23 -15.55 13.90
CA GLU A 42 -16.01 -16.65 14.49
C GLU A 42 -15.32 -18.02 14.33
N ASN A 43 -14.61 -18.19 13.22
CA ASN A 43 -13.97 -19.46 12.85
C ASN A 43 -12.46 -19.48 13.13
N ASN A 44 -11.89 -18.41 13.68
CA ASN A 44 -10.46 -18.25 13.92
C ASN A 44 -9.57 -18.48 12.67
N LYS A 45 -10.04 -18.03 11.50
CA LYS A 45 -9.39 -18.25 10.19
C LYS A 45 -8.66 -17.00 9.69
N PHE A 46 -7.69 -17.20 8.80
CA PHE A 46 -7.04 -16.14 8.04
C PHE A 46 -6.89 -16.57 6.59
N GLN A 47 -7.85 -16.17 5.75
CA GLN A 47 -7.90 -16.52 4.34
C GLN A 47 -8.71 -15.47 3.55
N HIS A 48 -8.38 -15.28 2.28
CA HIS A 48 -9.15 -14.39 1.40
C HIS A 48 -10.55 -14.94 1.10
N SER A 49 -11.49 -14.05 0.82
CA SER A 49 -12.80 -14.45 0.29
C SER A 49 -12.67 -14.89 -1.17
N ARG A 50 -13.61 -15.71 -1.65
CA ARG A 50 -13.56 -16.29 -3.00
C ARG A 50 -13.86 -15.29 -4.12
N HIS A 51 -14.77 -14.35 -3.89
CA HIS A 51 -15.27 -13.45 -4.95
C HIS A 51 -14.48 -12.14 -5.03
N ASN A 52 -14.39 -11.41 -3.92
CA ASN A 52 -13.56 -10.19 -3.83
C ASN A 52 -12.44 -10.40 -2.81
N PRO A 53 -11.33 -11.08 -3.19
CA PRO A 53 -10.29 -11.45 -2.24
C PRO A 53 -9.71 -10.24 -1.51
N GLY A 54 -9.62 -9.10 -2.20
CA GLY A 54 -9.16 -7.82 -1.67
C GLY A 54 -7.81 -7.93 -0.94
N ASN A 55 -7.59 -7.02 -0.01
CA ASN A 55 -6.46 -7.09 0.91
C ASN A 55 -6.92 -7.56 2.29
N LEU A 56 -6.09 -8.36 2.95
CA LEU A 56 -6.39 -8.94 4.26
C LEU A 56 -5.19 -8.77 5.19
N TYR A 57 -5.45 -8.28 6.40
CA TYR A 57 -4.44 -8.02 7.41
C TYR A 57 -4.78 -8.76 8.69
N LEU A 58 -3.76 -9.32 9.35
CA LEU A 58 -3.88 -9.97 10.66
C LEU A 58 -2.76 -9.48 11.56
N GLN A 59 -3.12 -9.05 12.76
CA GLN A 59 -2.17 -8.51 13.72
C GLN A 59 -2.47 -9.01 15.13
N GLY A 60 -1.42 -9.45 15.83
CA GLY A 60 -1.50 -9.86 17.23
C GLY A 60 -1.38 -8.69 18.19
N GLN A 61 -0.53 -7.71 17.88
CA GLN A 61 -0.39 -6.49 18.66
C GLN A 61 -1.38 -5.42 18.16
N ILE A 62 -2.50 -5.26 18.85
CA ILE A 62 -3.60 -4.40 18.42
C ILE A 62 -3.14 -2.92 18.32
N PRO A 63 -3.07 -2.34 17.11
CA PRO A 63 -2.62 -0.97 16.91
C PRO A 63 -3.70 0.03 17.32
N LYS A 64 -3.34 1.29 17.59
CA LYS A 64 -4.33 2.34 17.90
C LYS A 64 -5.26 2.67 16.72
N GLU A 65 -4.73 2.58 15.50
CA GLU A 65 -5.46 2.86 14.26
C GLU A 65 -5.38 1.66 13.32
N TYR A 66 -6.43 0.84 13.31
CA TYR A 66 -6.46 -0.46 12.63
C TYR A 66 -6.25 -0.37 11.12
N CYS A 67 -6.93 0.55 10.44
CA CYS A 67 -6.83 0.63 8.98
C CYS A 67 -5.54 1.32 8.54
N SER A 68 -5.11 2.34 9.31
CA SER A 68 -3.83 3.01 9.10
C SER A 68 -2.69 1.98 9.08
N ASP A 69 -2.60 1.16 10.13
CA ASP A 69 -1.56 0.14 10.28
C ASP A 69 -1.62 -0.91 9.16
N ALA A 70 -2.82 -1.38 8.80
CA ALA A 70 -3.00 -2.34 7.70
C ALA A 70 -2.50 -1.80 6.35
N ILE A 71 -2.84 -0.54 6.00
CA ILE A 71 -2.48 0.04 4.70
C ILE A 71 -0.99 0.32 4.63
N TRP A 72 -0.39 0.80 5.71
CA TRP A 72 1.06 0.93 5.84
C TRP A 72 1.76 -0.41 5.62
N TRP A 73 1.27 -1.47 6.27
CA TRP A 73 1.81 -2.82 6.11
C TRP A 73 1.68 -3.34 4.67
N PHE A 74 0.54 -3.09 4.01
CA PHE A 74 0.36 -3.45 2.60
C PHE A 74 1.31 -2.67 1.68
N HIS A 75 1.44 -1.36 1.87
CA HIS A 75 2.29 -0.52 1.03
C HIS A 75 3.79 -0.83 1.22
N TRP A 76 4.20 -1.26 2.42
CA TRP A 76 5.58 -1.66 2.72
C TRP A 76 6.16 -2.73 1.78
N GLU A 77 5.31 -3.48 1.09
CA GLU A 77 5.71 -4.43 0.05
C GLU A 77 6.31 -3.77 -1.21
N GLU A 78 6.10 -2.47 -1.43
CA GLU A 78 6.61 -1.70 -2.58
C GLU A 78 8.11 -1.94 -2.81
N LYS A 79 8.89 -1.99 -1.72
CA LYS A 79 10.34 -2.23 -1.76
C LYS A 79 10.75 -3.51 -2.51
N ASN A 80 9.84 -4.47 -2.62
CA ASN A 80 10.05 -5.75 -3.31
C ASN A 80 9.49 -5.74 -4.74
N TYR A 81 8.84 -4.66 -5.18
CA TYR A 81 8.19 -4.58 -6.48
C TYR A 81 9.17 -4.17 -7.59
N ASP A 82 9.31 -5.04 -8.58
CA ASP A 82 10.12 -4.78 -9.77
C ASP A 82 9.29 -4.09 -10.85
N TYR A 83 9.38 -2.76 -10.89
CA TYR A 83 8.74 -1.96 -11.92
C TYR A 83 9.29 -2.18 -13.34
N SER A 84 10.49 -2.74 -13.50
CA SER A 84 11.05 -3.07 -14.82
C SER A 84 10.47 -4.37 -15.38
N ASN A 85 9.91 -5.22 -14.51
CA ASN A 85 9.22 -6.45 -14.85
C ASN A 85 7.89 -6.57 -14.08
N PRO A 86 6.90 -5.72 -14.41
CA PRO A 86 5.68 -5.59 -13.63
C PRO A 86 4.80 -6.84 -13.73
N ARG A 87 4.69 -7.57 -12.62
CA ARG A 87 3.92 -8.82 -12.53
C ARG A 87 3.41 -9.07 -11.12
N TYR A 88 2.48 -10.00 -11.01
CA TYR A 88 2.05 -10.49 -9.71
C TYR A 88 3.21 -11.19 -9.00
N SER A 89 3.35 -10.91 -7.70
CA SER A 89 4.15 -11.72 -6.78
C SER A 89 3.43 -11.80 -5.44
N ARG A 90 3.65 -12.89 -4.70
CA ARG A 90 3.08 -13.04 -3.36
C ARG A 90 3.60 -12.01 -2.36
N SER A 91 4.78 -11.44 -2.60
CA SER A 91 5.44 -10.44 -1.75
C SER A 91 5.08 -9.00 -2.07
N THR A 92 4.25 -8.77 -3.09
CA THR A 92 3.88 -7.42 -3.57
C THR A 92 2.41 -7.26 -3.90
N GLY A 93 1.61 -8.30 -3.67
CA GLY A 93 0.21 -8.35 -4.06
C GLY A 93 -0.66 -7.36 -3.28
N HIS A 94 -0.35 -7.11 -2.01
CA HIS A 94 -1.10 -6.15 -1.22
C HIS A 94 -0.79 -4.72 -1.66
N PHE A 95 0.50 -4.41 -1.85
CA PHE A 95 0.94 -3.11 -2.38
C PHE A 95 0.28 -2.82 -3.72
N SER A 96 0.39 -3.73 -4.69
CA SER A 96 -0.14 -3.51 -6.04
C SER A 96 -1.64 -3.29 -6.04
N GLN A 97 -2.38 -3.91 -5.11
CA GLN A 97 -3.82 -3.68 -4.95
C GLN A 97 -4.13 -2.29 -4.35
N VAL A 98 -3.37 -1.80 -3.36
CA VAL A 98 -3.55 -0.45 -2.79
C VAL A 98 -3.46 0.62 -3.88
N VAL A 99 -2.44 0.51 -4.74
CA VAL A 99 -2.13 1.50 -5.78
C VAL A 99 -2.73 1.15 -7.14
N TRP A 100 -3.60 0.14 -7.22
CA TRP A 100 -4.17 -0.32 -8.50
C TRP A 100 -4.99 0.79 -9.16
N ARG A 101 -4.50 1.34 -10.28
CA ARG A 101 -5.12 2.49 -10.96
C ARG A 101 -6.60 2.33 -11.28
N ASN A 102 -6.99 1.13 -11.70
CA ASN A 102 -8.35 0.88 -12.13
C ASN A 102 -9.34 0.69 -10.97
N SER A 103 -8.89 0.42 -9.75
CA SER A 103 -9.79 0.37 -8.59
C SER A 103 -10.33 1.77 -8.30
N LYS A 104 -11.64 1.89 -8.09
CA LYS A 104 -12.37 3.16 -7.93
C LYS A 104 -13.02 3.30 -6.56
N GLU A 105 -13.46 2.20 -6.00
CA GLU A 105 -14.15 2.17 -4.73
C GLU A 105 -13.46 1.17 -3.79
N ILE A 106 -13.47 1.50 -2.51
CA ILE A 106 -13.09 0.60 -1.43
C ILE A 106 -14.19 0.51 -0.38
N GLY A 107 -14.24 -0.60 0.33
CA GLY A 107 -14.97 -0.74 1.58
C GLY A 107 -14.20 -1.67 2.49
N ALA A 108 -14.19 -1.39 3.78
CA ALA A 108 -13.38 -2.14 4.72
C ALA A 108 -14.12 -2.35 6.03
N ALA A 109 -13.73 -3.42 6.71
CA ALA A 109 -14.20 -3.75 8.04
C ALA A 109 -13.10 -4.45 8.83
N TRP A 110 -13.32 -4.57 10.13
CA TRP A 110 -12.42 -5.25 11.03
C TRP A 110 -13.19 -6.05 12.08
N ALA A 111 -12.54 -7.05 12.65
CA ALA A 111 -13.04 -7.78 13.81
C ALA A 111 -11.87 -8.25 14.69
N LEU A 112 -12.15 -8.52 15.96
CA LEU A 112 -11.24 -9.30 16.80
C LEU A 112 -11.63 -10.77 16.70
N ARG A 113 -10.67 -11.62 16.36
CA ARG A 113 -10.82 -13.07 16.36
C ARG A 113 -10.89 -13.61 17.80
N LYS A 114 -11.35 -14.85 17.94
CA LYS A 114 -11.37 -15.59 19.22
C LYS A 114 -9.99 -15.70 19.90
N ASP A 115 -8.91 -15.71 19.12
CA ASP A 115 -7.53 -15.71 19.63
C ASP A 115 -7.01 -14.31 19.98
N GLY A 116 -7.88 -13.30 20.02
CA GLY A 116 -7.55 -11.92 20.37
C GLY A 116 -6.89 -11.12 19.25
N LYS A 117 -6.61 -11.72 18.09
CA LYS A 117 -5.95 -11.03 16.96
C LYS A 117 -6.92 -10.14 16.20
N LEU A 118 -6.46 -8.97 15.80
CA LEU A 118 -7.17 -8.09 14.88
C LEU A 118 -7.11 -8.66 13.47
N VAL A 119 -8.25 -8.73 12.80
CA VAL A 119 -8.33 -8.96 11.35
C VAL A 119 -8.98 -7.75 10.68
N VAL A 120 -8.39 -7.27 9.59
CA VAL A 120 -8.95 -6.21 8.73
C VAL A 120 -9.08 -6.75 7.31
N SER A 121 -10.25 -6.56 6.70
CA SER A 121 -10.48 -6.87 5.28
C SER A 121 -10.82 -5.60 4.53
N ILE A 122 -10.15 -5.37 3.39
CA ILE A 122 -10.41 -4.25 2.49
C ILE A 122 -10.81 -4.82 1.13
N LYS A 123 -12.00 -4.45 0.66
CA LYS A 123 -12.59 -4.84 -0.62
C LYS A 123 -12.45 -3.72 -1.63
N TYR A 124 -12.33 -4.08 -2.90
CA TYR A 124 -12.05 -3.14 -3.98
C TYR A 124 -13.02 -3.36 -5.14
N LYS A 125 -13.41 -2.28 -5.83
CA LYS A 125 -14.19 -2.35 -7.07
C LYS A 125 -13.71 -1.31 -8.09
N PRO A 126 -13.40 -1.73 -9.33
CA PRO A 126 -12.99 -3.09 -9.71
C PRO A 126 -11.85 -3.61 -8.83
N GLY A 127 -11.77 -4.94 -8.66
CA GLY A 127 -10.61 -5.58 -8.05
C GLY A 127 -9.31 -5.30 -8.83
N GLY A 128 -8.17 -5.55 -8.19
CA GLY A 128 -6.85 -5.40 -8.80
C GLY A 128 -6.15 -6.72 -9.01
N ASN A 129 -4.83 -6.66 -9.23
CA ASN A 129 -3.95 -7.82 -9.39
C ASN A 129 -4.33 -8.77 -10.55
N TYR A 130 -5.00 -8.25 -11.57
CA TYR A 130 -5.25 -9.02 -12.79
C TYR A 130 -3.93 -9.25 -13.54
N VAL A 131 -3.58 -10.53 -13.71
CA VAL A 131 -2.38 -10.97 -14.43
C VAL A 131 -2.38 -10.38 -15.84
N GLY A 132 -1.25 -9.79 -16.26
CA GLY A 132 -1.10 -9.11 -17.54
C GLY A 132 -1.43 -7.60 -17.51
N TYR A 133 -2.02 -7.07 -16.45
CA TYR A 133 -2.45 -5.66 -16.38
C TYR A 133 -1.61 -4.78 -15.44
N PHE A 134 -0.53 -5.31 -14.85
CA PHE A 134 0.28 -4.62 -13.84
C PHE A 134 0.94 -3.34 -14.37
N ALA A 135 1.54 -3.39 -15.58
CA ALA A 135 2.22 -2.23 -16.19
C ALA A 135 1.29 -1.01 -16.35
N ASN A 136 0.00 -1.24 -16.55
CA ASN A 136 -1.01 -0.19 -16.75
C ASN A 136 -1.67 0.28 -15.45
N ASN A 137 -1.36 -0.37 -14.32
CA ASN A 137 -2.06 -0.14 -13.06
C ASN A 137 -1.16 0.17 -11.86
N VAL A 138 0.14 -0.15 -11.91
CA VAL A 138 1.07 0.02 -10.80
C VAL A 138 2.25 0.87 -11.27
N PHE A 139 2.17 2.17 -11.03
CA PHE A 139 3.20 3.13 -11.45
C PHE A 139 4.23 3.37 -10.35
N ARG A 140 5.41 3.84 -10.74
CA ARG A 140 6.43 4.31 -9.78
C ARG A 140 5.92 5.56 -9.04
N PRO A 141 6.31 5.75 -7.77
CA PRO A 141 6.03 7.00 -7.08
C PRO A 141 6.81 8.15 -7.73
N THR A 142 6.27 9.37 -7.73
CA THR A 142 7.00 10.57 -8.21
C THR A 142 7.22 11.58 -7.10
N ALA A 143 8.45 12.10 -7.02
CA ALA A 143 8.81 13.13 -6.04
C ALA A 143 8.06 14.45 -6.26
N ARG A 144 7.66 14.77 -7.50
CA ARG A 144 6.90 15.99 -7.83
C ARG A 144 5.59 16.11 -7.04
N VAL A 145 4.98 14.99 -6.66
CA VAL A 145 3.72 14.98 -5.90
C VAL A 145 3.94 15.28 -4.41
N LEU A 146 5.17 15.07 -3.90
CA LEU A 146 5.54 15.32 -2.51
C LEU A 146 5.91 16.78 -2.22
N SER A 147 6.06 17.64 -3.23
CA SER A 147 6.46 19.05 -3.04
C SER A 147 5.30 20.05 -3.18
N GLY A 148 4.08 19.62 -3.54
CA GLY A 148 2.99 20.52 -3.94
C GLY A 148 1.63 20.35 -3.24
N LEU A 149 1.52 19.53 -2.19
CA LEU A 149 0.26 19.34 -1.45
C LEU A 149 0.38 19.99 -0.05
N ASP A 150 -0.69 20.52 0.53
CA ASP A 150 -0.67 20.96 1.94
C ASP A 150 -1.19 19.80 2.82
N TRP A 151 -0.27 18.95 3.29
CA TRP A 151 -0.63 17.81 4.13
C TRP A 151 -0.83 18.27 5.58
N LYS A 152 -2.06 18.14 6.09
CA LYS A 152 -2.37 18.38 7.52
C LYS A 152 -1.57 17.50 8.50
N VAL A 153 -0.97 16.42 7.99
CA VAL A 153 -0.05 15.54 8.72
C VAL A 153 1.21 15.43 7.87
N GLN A 154 2.35 15.86 8.43
CA GLN A 154 3.64 15.71 7.76
C GLN A 154 3.86 14.22 7.47
N PRO A 155 4.07 13.84 6.20
CA PRO A 155 4.33 12.46 5.90
C PRO A 155 5.67 12.06 6.57
N PRO A 156 5.83 10.80 6.99
CA PRO A 156 7.03 10.41 7.72
C PRO A 156 8.29 10.67 6.90
N LYS A 157 9.42 11.02 7.54
CA LYS A 157 10.70 11.41 6.90
C LYS A 157 11.19 10.50 5.75
N PHE A 158 10.73 9.25 5.72
CA PHE A 158 11.07 8.23 4.72
C PHE A 158 10.24 8.28 3.43
N THR A 159 9.24 9.17 3.32
CA THR A 159 8.47 9.38 2.08
C THR A 159 9.15 10.34 1.11
N LEU A 160 10.18 11.08 1.53
CA LEU A 160 10.92 11.98 0.64
C LEU A 160 11.87 11.15 -0.24
N CYS A 161 11.56 11.05 -1.53
CA CYS A 161 12.55 10.61 -2.51
C CYS A 161 13.67 11.66 -2.58
N PRO A 162 14.96 11.27 -2.49
CA PRO A 162 16.06 12.17 -2.81
C PRO A 162 15.86 12.70 -4.25
N GLU A 163 16.00 14.01 -4.47
CA GLU A 163 15.83 14.66 -5.78
C GLU A 163 16.62 13.97 -6.89
N ASP A 164 17.75 13.34 -6.53
CA ASP A 164 18.68 12.66 -7.44
C ASP A 164 18.12 11.36 -8.07
N ALA A 165 17.01 10.82 -7.54
CA ALA A 165 16.35 9.61 -8.05
C ALA A 165 15.12 9.90 -8.94
N VAL A 166 14.87 11.18 -9.24
CA VAL A 166 13.72 11.66 -9.99
C VAL A 166 14.15 11.89 -11.43
N GLU A 167 13.97 10.90 -12.29
CA GLU A 167 14.06 11.18 -13.73
C GLU A 167 12.89 12.10 -14.12
N THR A 168 13.21 13.37 -14.37
CA THR A 168 12.37 14.24 -15.17
C THR A 168 12.25 13.61 -16.56
N PRO A 169 11.05 13.49 -17.15
CA PRO A 169 10.92 12.91 -18.48
C PRO A 169 11.57 13.86 -19.49
N SER A 170 12.84 13.60 -19.82
CA SER A 170 13.54 14.25 -20.91
C SER A 170 13.35 13.43 -22.17
N SER A 171 12.93 14.11 -23.22
CA SER A 171 12.86 13.57 -24.58
C SER A 171 14.25 13.15 -25.04
N ALA A 172 14.40 11.86 -25.38
CA ALA A 172 15.45 11.21 -26.16
C ALA A 172 16.58 10.49 -25.37
N ALA A 173 16.84 9.26 -25.87
CA ALA A 173 17.97 8.35 -25.64
C ALA A 173 17.74 7.15 -24.67
N PRO A 174 18.39 5.99 -24.93
CA PRO A 174 17.98 4.69 -24.39
C PRO A 174 18.51 4.39 -22.99
N VAL A 175 17.67 3.70 -22.22
CA VAL A 175 17.82 3.32 -20.80
C VAL A 175 19.03 2.39 -20.58
N PRO A 176 19.96 2.70 -19.65
CA PRO A 176 20.88 1.70 -19.12
C PRO A 176 20.21 0.85 -18.03
N ALA A 177 20.46 -0.46 -18.09
CA ALA A 177 19.97 -1.42 -17.11
C ALA A 177 20.66 -1.23 -15.74
N LYS A 178 19.85 -1.29 -14.68
CA LYS A 178 20.17 -1.20 -13.23
C LYS A 178 20.16 0.22 -12.64
N VAL A 179 18.95 0.75 -12.45
CA VAL A 179 18.70 1.83 -11.49
C VAL A 179 18.30 1.19 -10.15
N ALA A 180 19.06 1.48 -9.09
CA ALA A 180 18.75 1.02 -7.74
C ALA A 180 17.40 1.58 -7.28
N SER A 181 16.60 0.78 -6.59
CA SER A 181 15.31 1.24 -6.07
C SER A 181 15.53 2.33 -5.00
N CYS A 182 14.56 3.24 -4.85
CA CYS A 182 14.56 4.27 -3.80
C CYS A 182 14.85 3.68 -2.40
N PHE A 183 14.48 2.42 -2.19
CA PHE A 183 14.74 1.64 -0.98
C PHE A 183 16.21 1.20 -0.81
N GLN A 184 16.94 0.87 -1.89
CA GLN A 184 18.33 0.43 -1.82
C GLN A 184 19.29 1.55 -1.38
N VAL A 185 18.99 2.80 -1.72
CA VAL A 185 19.77 3.97 -1.29
C VAL A 185 19.59 4.24 0.21
N GLN A 186 18.43 3.90 0.78
CA GLN A 186 18.14 4.08 2.22
C GLN A 186 18.91 3.10 3.13
N LEU A 187 19.22 1.87 2.66
CA LEU A 187 19.98 0.87 3.43
C LEU A 187 21.44 1.30 3.68
N LEU A 188 22.08 1.93 2.69
CA LEU A 188 23.47 2.41 2.80
C LEU A 188 23.63 3.49 3.88
N ASN A 189 22.69 4.42 3.98
CA ASN A 189 22.74 5.47 5.00
C ASN A 189 22.38 4.96 6.41
N THR A 190 21.63 3.87 6.53
CA THR A 190 21.31 3.29 7.84
C THR A 190 22.49 2.49 8.41
N PHE A 191 23.32 1.87 7.55
CA PHE A 191 24.54 1.18 7.97
C PHE A 191 25.62 2.14 8.53
N LEU A 192 25.72 3.36 8.01
CA LEU A 192 26.65 4.37 8.53
C LEU A 192 26.26 4.93 9.90
N VAL A 193 24.96 5.02 10.22
CA VAL A 193 24.48 5.51 11.53
C VAL A 193 24.68 4.46 12.63
N ILE A 194 24.58 3.17 12.31
CA ILE A 194 24.78 2.09 13.30
C ILE A 194 26.27 1.88 13.63
N MET A 195 27.19 2.14 12.69
CA MET A 195 28.64 2.12 13.00
C MET A 195 29.18 3.39 13.66
N GLY A 196 28.41 4.48 13.69
CA GLY A 196 28.80 5.76 14.29
C GLY A 196 28.43 5.94 15.77
N LEU A 197 27.87 4.92 16.44
CA LEU A 197 27.43 4.96 17.84
C LEU A 197 28.20 4.01 18.76
N ILE A 198 29.35 3.50 18.30
CA ILE A 198 30.37 2.90 19.16
C ILE A 198 31.70 3.59 18.84
N LEU A 199 31.95 4.71 19.53
CA LEU A 199 33.23 5.20 20.02
C LEU A 199 32.96 6.33 21.02
#